data_AF-A0A0K2V8M8-F1
#
_entry.id   AF-A0A0K2V8M8-F1
#
_cell.length_a   1.000
_cell.length_b   1.000
_cell.length_c   1.000
_cell.angle_alpha   90.00
_cell.angle_beta   90.00
_cell.angle_gamma   90.00
#
_symmetry.space_group_name_H-M   'P 1'
#
loop_
_entity.id
_entity.type
_entity.pdbx_description
1 polymer ?
#
loop_
_entity_poly.entity_id
_entity_poly.type
_entity_poly.pdbx_seq_one_letter_code
_entity_poly.pdbx_strand_id
1 'polypeptide(L)'
;MSLIESSSQVQTAYEPTIWAKVFHSVPHVNITGHEVDGRFNPESDVYLESLGILGSLPAGWLIGTLLLLLMYLLTRCCDRTKGIRSALDGKKRKSRPIRCCLSFFALGCCTTLTLGFFGNHLLHKGVIELEKATKNINTIISHSQEIAHKYLLVLTDDLNDNLSHLFDGPFRKSTPQSKNEHSNLMNNADLVFYNISEAQKAMKQIQFAIHHHENPIDFKYATRWPRILEVYRWPATMALQGLFTLFCLLLFVG
;
A
#
# COMPACT_ATOMS: atom_id res chain seq x y z
N MET A 1 18.99 -12.13 -30.98
CA MET A 1 18.77 -10.66 -30.99
C MET A 1 17.28 -10.41 -30.87
N SER A 2 16.75 -10.27 -29.64
CA SER A 2 15.41 -9.72 -29.32
C SER A 2 14.93 -9.87 -27.85
N LEU A 3 15.70 -10.45 -26.92
CA LEU A 3 15.23 -10.68 -25.54
C LEU A 3 15.57 -9.57 -24.52
N ILE A 4 16.17 -8.45 -24.94
CA ILE A 4 16.55 -7.35 -24.04
C ILE A 4 15.65 -6.11 -24.20
N GLU A 5 14.81 -6.04 -25.24
CA GLU A 5 14.12 -4.79 -25.59
C GLU A 5 12.77 -4.58 -24.89
N SER A 6 12.39 -5.44 -23.95
CA SER A 6 11.13 -5.33 -23.20
C SER A 6 11.31 -4.92 -21.73
N SER A 7 12.53 -4.76 -21.21
CA SER A 7 12.75 -4.39 -19.81
C SER A 7 13.02 -2.89 -19.59
N SER A 8 12.50 -2.02 -20.46
CA SER A 8 12.34 -0.59 -20.16
C SER A 8 11.12 -0.33 -19.26
N GLN A 9 10.84 -1.25 -18.32
CA GLN A 9 10.21 -0.84 -17.07
C GLN A 9 11.29 -0.04 -16.34
N VAL A 10 11.30 1.27 -16.59
CA VAL A 10 11.98 2.25 -15.75
C VAL A 10 11.77 1.80 -14.31
N GLN A 11 12.86 1.47 -13.62
CA GLN A 11 12.85 1.24 -12.20
C GLN A 11 12.52 2.59 -11.57
N THR A 12 11.24 2.96 -11.58
CA THR A 12 10.75 4.17 -10.95
C THR A 12 10.98 3.95 -9.47
N ALA A 13 12.02 4.59 -8.96
CA ALA A 13 12.27 4.66 -7.54
C ALA A 13 10.95 5.02 -6.85
N TYR A 14 10.59 4.28 -5.80
CA TYR A 14 9.35 4.50 -5.07
C TYR A 14 9.29 5.97 -4.62
N GLU A 15 8.33 6.72 -5.17
CA GLU A 15 8.06 8.08 -4.72
C GLU A 15 7.01 8.03 -3.60
N PRO A 16 7.32 8.50 -2.38
CA PRO A 16 6.35 8.50 -1.31
C PRO A 16 5.19 9.43 -1.66
N THR A 17 3.97 9.01 -1.32
CA THR A 17 2.77 9.82 -1.52
C THR A 17 2.87 11.13 -0.74
N ILE A 18 2.14 12.15 -1.19
CA ILE A 18 2.08 13.46 -0.49
C ILE A 18 1.66 13.27 0.97
N TRP A 19 0.72 12.36 1.24
CA TRP A 19 0.30 12.03 2.60
C TRP A 19 1.41 11.39 3.41
N ALA A 20 2.16 10.44 2.85
CA ALA A 20 3.32 9.87 3.54
C ALA A 20 4.34 10.96 3.90
N LYS A 21 4.62 11.89 2.98
CA LYS A 21 5.50 13.05 3.24
C LYS A 21 4.95 13.92 4.37
N VAL A 22 3.65 14.23 4.36
CA VAL A 22 2.99 15.05 5.40
C VAL A 22 3.03 14.35 6.75
N PHE A 23 2.60 13.08 6.85
CA PHE A 23 2.59 12.35 8.12
C PHE A 23 4.00 12.16 8.70
N HIS A 24 5.01 11.92 7.85
CA HIS A 24 6.40 11.88 8.30
C HIS A 24 6.95 13.24 8.74
N SER A 25 6.39 14.35 8.24
CA SER A 25 6.80 15.71 8.65
C SER A 25 6.15 16.19 9.95
N VAL A 26 5.10 15.52 10.42
CA VAL A 26 4.44 15.89 11.69
C VAL A 26 5.31 15.42 12.85
N PRO A 27 5.62 16.30 13.82
CA PRO A 27 6.39 15.89 15.00
C PRO A 27 5.61 14.84 15.78
N HIS A 28 6.23 13.68 15.97
CA HIS A 28 5.66 12.62 16.79
C HIS A 28 5.96 12.98 18.24
N VAL A 29 4.92 13.08 19.07
CA VAL A 29 5.06 13.50 20.47
C VAL A 29 4.51 12.44 21.39
N ASN A 30 5.15 12.24 22.53
CA ASN A 30 4.63 11.43 23.64
C ASN A 30 3.61 12.27 24.47
N ILE A 31 2.81 11.64 25.33
CA ILE A 31 1.94 12.27 26.35
C ILE A 31 2.69 13.31 27.20
N THR A 32 3.99 13.11 27.44
CA THR A 32 4.87 14.05 28.15
C THR A 32 5.30 15.26 27.32
N GLY A 33 4.95 15.31 26.03
CA GLY A 33 5.29 16.41 25.11
C GLY A 33 6.70 16.34 24.54
N HIS A 34 7.43 15.24 24.77
CA HIS A 34 8.74 15.03 24.18
C HIS A 34 8.63 14.49 22.75
N GLU A 35 9.50 14.96 21.88
CA GLU A 35 9.62 14.49 20.50
C GLU A 35 10.14 13.05 20.46
N VAL A 36 9.50 12.25 19.64
CA VAL A 36 9.78 10.82 19.43
C VAL A 36 10.27 10.65 18.00
N ASP A 37 11.16 9.69 17.79
CA ASP A 37 11.66 9.36 16.45
C ASP A 37 10.50 9.02 15.49
N GLY A 38 10.44 9.71 14.35
CA GLY A 38 9.43 9.53 13.30
C GLY A 38 9.70 8.33 12.39
N ARG A 39 10.67 7.47 12.72
CA ARG A 39 10.90 6.20 12.05
C ARG A 39 9.76 5.23 12.32
N PHE A 40 9.35 4.52 11.28
CA PHE A 40 8.32 3.50 11.38
C PHE A 40 8.78 2.39 12.35
N ASN A 41 8.18 2.34 13.54
CA ASN A 41 8.49 1.34 14.56
C ASN A 41 7.20 0.86 15.25
N PRO A 42 6.47 -0.08 14.64
CA PRO A 42 5.17 -0.53 15.14
C PRO A 42 5.24 -1.35 16.44
N GLU A 43 6.43 -1.81 16.85
CA GLU A 43 6.62 -2.56 18.10
C GLU A 43 6.91 -1.67 19.31
N SER A 44 7.17 -0.38 19.08
CA SER A 44 7.40 0.58 20.16
C SER A 44 6.07 1.11 20.70
N ASP A 45 5.84 0.92 21.99
CA ASP A 45 4.69 1.49 22.70
C ASP A 45 4.63 3.00 22.56
N VAL A 46 5.78 3.67 22.60
CA VAL A 46 5.90 5.13 22.47
C VAL A 46 5.49 5.61 21.07
N TYR A 47 5.80 4.82 20.04
CA TYR A 47 5.37 5.11 18.67
C TYR A 47 3.85 4.99 18.52
N LEU A 48 3.25 3.92 19.06
CA LEU A 48 1.80 3.71 19.05
C LEU A 48 1.06 4.79 19.85
N GLU A 49 1.62 5.21 20.98
CA GLU A 49 1.11 6.31 21.80
C GLU A 49 1.05 7.63 21.00
N SER A 50 2.15 7.98 20.33
CA SER A 50 2.21 9.19 19.50
C SER A 50 1.21 9.15 18.32
N LEU A 51 1.04 7.98 17.69
CA LEU A 51 0.04 7.77 16.64
C LEU A 51 -1.39 7.90 17.18
N GLY A 52 -1.63 7.40 18.40
CA GLY A 52 -2.91 7.54 19.10
C GLY A 52 -3.27 9.01 19.34
N ILE A 53 -2.31 9.83 19.78
CA ILE A 53 -2.49 11.27 19.95
C ILE A 53 -2.83 11.93 18.61
N LEU A 54 -2.08 11.62 17.56
CA LEU A 54 -2.31 12.18 16.23
C LEU A 54 -3.69 11.79 15.67
N GLY A 55 -4.11 10.53 15.89
CA GLY A 55 -5.44 10.04 15.54
C GLY A 55 -6.56 10.64 16.38
N SER A 56 -6.27 11.08 17.62
CA SER A 56 -7.26 11.71 18.50
C SER A 56 -7.62 13.15 18.10
N LEU A 57 -6.74 13.87 17.40
CA LEU A 57 -7.00 15.25 16.95
C LEU A 57 -8.26 15.39 16.07
N PRO A 58 -8.42 14.61 14.97
CA PRO A 58 -9.65 14.68 14.17
C PRO A 58 -10.89 14.21 14.96
N ALA A 59 -10.73 13.27 15.91
CA ALA A 59 -11.83 12.84 16.77
C ALA A 59 -12.25 13.95 17.76
N GLY A 60 -11.31 14.66 18.36
CA GLY A 60 -11.57 15.82 19.21
C GLY A 60 -12.23 16.95 18.44
N TRP A 61 -11.78 17.22 17.21
CA TRP A 61 -12.43 18.17 16.31
C TRP A 61 -13.88 17.80 16.04
N LEU A 62 -14.15 16.52 15.73
CA LEU A 62 -15.49 15.99 15.51
C LEU A 62 -16.39 16.21 16.73
N ILE A 63 -15.92 15.86 17.94
CA ILE A 63 -16.67 16.05 19.18
C ILE A 63 -16.98 17.54 19.39
N GLY A 64 -16.00 18.41 19.15
CA GLY A 64 -16.19 19.86 19.20
C GLY A 64 -17.30 20.35 18.26
N THR A 65 -17.35 19.85 17.01
CA THR A 65 -18.43 20.17 16.05
C THR A 65 -19.80 19.72 16.55
N LEU A 66 -19.88 18.54 17.16
CA LEU A 66 -21.14 17.98 17.64
C LEU A 66 -21.66 18.74 18.87
N LEU A 67 -20.77 19.12 19.79
CA LEU A 67 -21.13 19.93 20.96
C LEU A 67 -21.62 21.33 20.56
N LEU A 68 -20.96 21.96 19.58
CA LEU A 68 -21.41 23.26 19.07
C LEU A 68 -22.77 23.15 18.37
N LEU A 69 -23.00 22.09 17.59
CA LEU A 69 -24.29 21.81 16.98
C LEU A 69 -25.38 21.62 18.06
N LEU A 70 -25.09 20.83 19.10
CA LEU A 70 -26.01 20.61 20.22
C LEU A 70 -26.36 21.94 20.92
N MET A 71 -25.35 22.76 21.24
CA MET A 71 -25.56 24.07 21.84
C MET A 71 -26.36 25.01 20.94
N TYR A 72 -26.12 24.97 19.62
CA TYR A 72 -26.89 25.74 18.65
C TYR A 72 -28.37 25.31 18.61
N LEU A 73 -28.65 24.00 18.58
CA LEU A 73 -30.01 23.46 18.60
C LEU A 73 -30.74 23.81 19.90
N LEU A 74 -30.08 23.64 21.05
CA LEU A 74 -30.64 24.03 22.35
C LEU A 74 -30.92 25.53 22.38
N THR A 75 -30.00 26.37 21.91
CA THR A 75 -30.20 27.83 21.85
C THR A 75 -31.35 28.20 20.93
N ARG A 76 -31.50 27.57 19.75
CA ARG A 76 -32.59 27.83 18.80
C ARG A 76 -33.95 27.31 19.29
N CYS A 77 -33.99 26.14 19.92
CA CYS A 77 -35.19 25.59 20.56
C CYS A 77 -35.63 26.46 21.75
N CYS A 78 -34.67 26.91 22.56
CA CYS A 78 -34.92 27.84 23.65
C CYS A 78 -35.27 29.25 23.14
N ASP A 79 -34.71 29.73 22.02
CA ASP A 79 -35.09 31.03 21.42
C ASP A 79 -36.46 30.99 20.77
N ARG A 80 -36.92 29.83 20.25
CA ARG A 80 -38.33 29.66 19.86
C ARG A 80 -39.25 29.78 21.07
N THR A 81 -38.88 29.14 22.17
CA THR A 81 -39.65 29.16 23.44
C THR A 81 -39.61 30.52 24.14
N LYS A 82 -38.46 31.20 24.09
CA LYS A 82 -38.27 32.57 24.56
C LYS A 82 -38.84 33.58 23.58
N GLY A 83 -38.95 33.29 22.29
CA GLY A 83 -39.60 34.15 21.30
C GLY A 83 -41.11 34.26 21.55
N ILE A 84 -41.75 33.15 21.97
CA ILE A 84 -43.14 33.15 22.46
C ILE A 84 -43.26 33.95 23.76
N ARG A 85 -42.29 33.85 24.69
CA ARG A 85 -42.27 34.61 25.96
C ARG A 85 -41.76 36.06 25.86
N SER A 86 -40.95 36.40 24.87
CA SER A 86 -40.30 37.71 24.64
C SER A 86 -41.07 38.56 23.62
N ALA A 87 -42.06 38.00 22.92
CA ALA A 87 -43.16 38.79 22.36
C ALA A 87 -43.95 39.54 23.47
N LEU A 88 -43.90 39.04 24.71
CA LEU A 88 -44.44 39.67 25.92
C LEU A 88 -43.45 40.59 26.65
N ASP A 89 -42.13 40.38 26.47
CA ASP A 89 -41.08 41.18 27.12
C ASP A 89 -39.97 41.52 26.10
N GLY A 90 -40.00 42.75 25.59
CA GLY A 90 -39.26 43.22 24.42
C GLY A 90 -37.74 43.39 24.61
N LYS A 91 -36.99 42.31 24.82
CA LYS A 91 -35.52 42.37 24.98
C LYS A 91 -34.77 41.31 24.17
N LYS A 92 -34.66 41.54 22.85
CA LYS A 92 -33.82 40.72 21.95
C LYS A 92 -32.38 41.29 21.86
N ARG A 93 -31.52 40.95 22.81
CA ARG A 93 -30.07 41.28 22.71
C ARG A 93 -29.30 40.09 22.12
N LYS A 94 -29.36 39.91 20.80
CA LYS A 94 -28.61 38.88 20.06
C LYS A 94 -27.12 39.23 20.08
N SER A 95 -26.33 38.56 20.91
CA SER A 95 -24.91 38.86 21.12
C SER A 95 -24.12 38.66 19.82
N ARG A 96 -23.37 39.68 19.39
CA ARG A 96 -22.47 39.65 18.21
C ARG A 96 -21.37 38.55 18.23
N PRO A 97 -20.79 38.12 19.38
CA PRO A 97 -19.70 37.14 19.37
C PRO A 97 -20.11 35.74 18.87
N ILE A 98 -21.34 35.29 19.12
CA ILE A 98 -21.77 33.93 18.75
C ILE A 98 -21.83 33.72 17.22
N ARG A 99 -22.18 34.77 16.46
CA ARG A 99 -22.18 34.73 14.99
C ARG A 99 -20.77 34.70 14.42
N CYS A 100 -19.82 35.37 15.07
CA CYS A 100 -18.42 35.37 14.65
C CYS A 100 -17.80 33.97 14.85
N CYS A 101 -17.99 33.37 16.03
CA CYS A 101 -17.53 32.00 16.30
C CYS A 101 -18.15 30.97 15.34
N LEU A 102 -19.44 31.10 15.02
CA LEU A 102 -20.12 30.20 14.07
C LEU A 102 -19.49 30.27 12.67
N SER A 103 -19.11 31.48 12.22
CA SER A 103 -18.50 31.68 10.90
C SER A 103 -17.12 31.03 10.79
N PHE A 104 -16.23 31.27 11.78
CA PHE A 104 -14.92 30.61 11.83
C PHE A 104 -15.04 29.09 11.89
N PHE A 105 -16.03 28.60 12.63
CA PHE A 105 -16.29 27.18 12.74
C PHE A 105 -16.79 26.56 11.43
N ALA A 106 -17.68 27.26 10.72
CA ALA A 106 -18.16 26.82 9.41
C ALA A 106 -17.03 26.76 8.38
N LEU A 107 -16.11 27.75 8.38
CA LEU A 107 -14.92 27.72 7.54
C LEU A 107 -14.02 26.52 7.87
N GLY A 108 -13.78 26.25 9.16
CA GLY A 108 -13.04 25.08 9.61
C GLY A 108 -13.70 23.75 9.22
N CYS A 109 -15.03 23.64 9.34
CA CYS A 109 -15.75 22.47 8.85
C CYS A 109 -15.54 22.27 7.34
N CYS A 110 -15.63 23.34 6.55
CA CYS A 110 -15.48 23.27 5.10
C CYS A 110 -14.07 22.81 4.68
N THR A 111 -13.02 23.28 5.36
CA THR A 111 -11.65 22.83 5.10
C THR A 111 -11.46 21.36 5.48
N THR A 112 -11.95 20.94 6.65
CA THR A 112 -11.88 19.53 7.08
C THR A 112 -12.67 18.61 6.15
N LEU A 113 -13.86 19.02 5.69
CA LEU A 113 -14.65 18.28 4.72
C LEU A 113 -13.92 18.15 3.38
N THR A 114 -13.34 19.22 2.86
CA THR A 114 -12.60 19.15 1.60
C THR A 114 -11.41 18.19 1.72
N LEU A 115 -10.66 18.30 2.82
CA LEU A 115 -9.51 17.45 3.10
C LEU A 115 -9.89 15.97 3.27
N GLY A 116 -11.00 15.69 3.94
CA GLY A 116 -11.52 14.34 4.11
C GLY A 116 -11.94 13.69 2.78
N PHE A 117 -12.54 14.46 1.86
CA PHE A 117 -13.00 13.94 0.57
C PHE A 117 -11.79 13.60 -0.30
N PHE A 118 -10.82 14.51 -0.30
CA PHE A 118 -9.56 14.33 -1.00
C PHE A 118 -8.77 13.13 -0.46
N GLY A 119 -8.66 13.00 0.87
CA GLY A 119 -8.03 11.85 1.52
C GLY A 119 -8.71 10.53 1.18
N ASN A 120 -10.05 10.47 1.27
CA ASN A 120 -10.82 9.28 0.93
C ASN A 120 -10.63 8.83 -0.52
N HIS A 121 -10.60 9.78 -1.47
CA HIS A 121 -10.37 9.50 -2.88
C HIS A 121 -8.97 8.95 -3.15
N LEU A 122 -7.95 9.53 -2.50
CA LEU A 122 -6.57 9.08 -2.65
C LEU A 122 -6.35 7.68 -2.07
N LEU A 123 -6.95 7.39 -0.90
CA LEU A 123 -6.89 6.05 -0.31
C LEU A 123 -7.54 5.00 -1.22
N HIS A 124 -8.71 5.30 -1.79
CA HIS A 124 -9.40 4.41 -2.70
C HIS A 124 -8.55 4.08 -3.94
N LYS A 125 -7.99 5.11 -4.58
CA LYS A 125 -7.07 4.94 -5.70
C LYS A 125 -5.85 4.11 -5.31
N GLY A 126 -5.26 4.38 -4.14
CA GLY A 126 -4.11 3.63 -3.64
C GLY A 126 -4.39 2.14 -3.47
N VAL A 127 -5.56 1.78 -2.93
CA VAL A 127 -5.97 0.37 -2.78
C VAL A 127 -6.17 -0.31 -4.14
N ILE A 128 -6.76 0.38 -5.12
CA ILE A 128 -6.95 -0.15 -6.48
C ILE A 128 -5.60 -0.39 -7.17
N GLU A 129 -4.68 0.59 -7.09
CA GLU A 129 -3.34 0.45 -7.69
C GLU A 129 -2.53 -0.65 -6.99
N LEU A 130 -2.65 -0.78 -5.66
CA LEU A 130 -2.04 -1.88 -4.91
C LEU A 130 -2.57 -3.23 -5.38
N GLU A 131 -3.88 -3.38 -5.54
CA GLU A 131 -4.49 -4.60 -6.06
C GLU A 131 -3.94 -4.95 -7.46
N LYS A 132 -3.84 -3.96 -8.34
CA LYS A 132 -3.31 -4.14 -9.69
C LYS A 132 -1.83 -4.53 -9.69
N ALA A 133 -1.01 -3.86 -8.87
CA ALA A 133 0.41 -4.17 -8.71
C ALA A 133 0.61 -5.59 -8.18
N THR A 134 -0.16 -5.99 -7.17
CA THR A 134 -0.14 -7.34 -6.62
C THR A 134 -0.55 -8.40 -7.63
N LYS A 135 -1.59 -8.16 -8.44
CA LYS A 135 -1.95 -9.07 -9.53
C LYS A 135 -0.82 -9.23 -10.53
N ASN A 136 -0.15 -8.13 -10.88
CA ASN A 136 0.99 -8.17 -11.80
C ASN A 136 2.16 -8.99 -11.22
N ILE A 137 2.49 -8.80 -9.94
CA ILE A 137 3.51 -9.59 -9.24
C ILE A 137 3.15 -11.09 -9.27
N ASN A 138 1.90 -11.43 -9.00
CA ASN A 138 1.45 -12.83 -9.05
C ASN A 138 1.60 -13.43 -10.46
N THR A 139 1.27 -12.67 -11.52
CA THR A 139 1.48 -13.10 -12.91
C THR A 139 2.97 -13.33 -13.20
N ILE A 140 3.84 -12.39 -12.81
CA ILE A 140 5.30 -12.50 -12.99
C ILE A 140 5.84 -13.74 -12.28
N ILE A 141 5.38 -14.03 -11.08
CA ILE A 141 5.77 -15.21 -10.30
C ILE A 141 5.32 -16.50 -10.98
N SER A 142 4.07 -16.56 -11.45
CA SER A 142 3.57 -17.75 -12.16
C SER A 142 4.36 -18.02 -13.45
N HIS A 143 4.69 -16.95 -14.20
CA HIS A 143 5.47 -17.06 -15.42
C HIS A 143 6.93 -17.45 -15.16
N SER A 144 7.55 -16.92 -14.10
CA SER A 144 8.90 -17.30 -13.71
C SER A 144 8.98 -18.77 -13.27
N GLN A 145 7.94 -19.29 -12.61
CA GLN A 145 7.82 -20.71 -12.26
C GLN A 145 7.72 -21.60 -13.51
N GLU A 146 6.89 -21.23 -14.49
CA GLU A 146 6.74 -21.98 -15.74
C GLU A 146 8.07 -22.05 -16.49
N ILE A 147 8.76 -20.90 -16.59
CA ILE A 147 10.10 -20.82 -17.18
C ILE A 147 11.08 -21.70 -16.40
N ALA A 148 11.16 -21.56 -15.09
CA ALA A 148 12.07 -22.34 -14.24
C ALA A 148 11.90 -23.84 -14.44
N HIS A 149 10.64 -24.30 -14.47
CA HIS A 149 10.32 -25.70 -14.70
C HIS A 149 10.76 -26.17 -16.09
N LYS A 150 10.48 -25.38 -17.14
CA LYS A 150 10.88 -25.70 -18.51
C LYS A 150 12.40 -25.78 -18.67
N TYR A 151 13.15 -24.86 -18.07
CA TYR A 151 14.61 -24.89 -18.10
C TYR A 151 15.17 -26.12 -17.36
N LEU A 152 14.61 -26.49 -16.22
CA LEU A 152 15.02 -27.70 -15.51
C LEU A 152 14.77 -28.96 -16.31
N LEU A 153 13.63 -29.07 -17.00
CA LEU A 153 13.34 -30.19 -17.90
C LEU A 153 14.38 -30.27 -19.03
N VAL A 154 14.63 -29.16 -19.74
CA VAL A 154 15.61 -29.15 -20.85
C VAL A 154 17.03 -29.42 -20.36
N LEU A 155 17.46 -28.85 -19.23
CA LEU A 155 18.80 -29.05 -18.69
C LEU A 155 19.02 -30.46 -18.15
N THR A 156 17.99 -31.08 -17.57
CA THR A 156 18.13 -32.37 -16.87
C THR A 156 17.83 -33.54 -17.79
N ASP A 157 16.77 -33.46 -18.57
CA ASP A 157 16.29 -34.58 -19.40
C ASP A 157 17.01 -34.57 -20.75
N ASP A 158 16.94 -33.44 -21.47
CA ASP A 158 17.41 -33.38 -22.87
C ASP A 158 18.93 -33.16 -22.96
N LEU A 159 19.47 -32.19 -22.20
CA LEU A 159 20.89 -31.84 -22.30
C LEU A 159 21.82 -32.85 -21.63
N ASN A 160 21.48 -33.35 -20.44
CA ASN A 160 22.33 -34.31 -19.74
C ASN A 160 22.40 -35.66 -20.48
N ASP A 161 21.27 -36.14 -21.02
CA ASP A 161 21.24 -37.40 -21.76
C ASP A 161 21.99 -37.29 -23.09
N ASN A 162 21.76 -36.22 -23.85
CA ASN A 162 22.48 -36.01 -25.11
C ASN A 162 24.00 -35.82 -24.90
N LEU A 163 24.40 -35.09 -23.86
CA LEU A 163 25.81 -34.87 -23.56
C LEU A 163 26.49 -36.13 -23.02
N SER A 164 25.84 -36.89 -22.15
CA SER A 164 26.40 -38.16 -21.66
C SER A 164 26.58 -39.15 -22.80
N HIS A 165 25.64 -39.21 -23.75
CA HIS A 165 25.77 -40.03 -24.96
C HIS A 165 26.91 -39.56 -25.88
N LEU A 166 27.11 -38.25 -26.05
CA LEU A 166 28.24 -37.69 -26.80
C LEU A 166 29.59 -37.98 -26.13
N PHE A 167 29.64 -37.93 -24.80
CA PHE A 167 30.83 -38.21 -24.02
C PHE A 167 31.24 -39.69 -24.09
N ASP A 168 30.31 -40.61 -23.82
CA ASP A 168 30.61 -42.05 -23.82
C ASP A 168 30.84 -42.63 -25.22
N GLY A 169 30.28 -41.99 -26.26
CA GLY A 169 30.42 -42.42 -27.64
C GLY A 169 31.59 -41.76 -28.39
N PRO A 170 31.33 -40.71 -29.19
CA PRO A 170 32.31 -40.12 -30.11
C PRO A 170 33.50 -39.46 -29.41
N PHE A 171 33.31 -38.83 -28.25
CA PHE A 171 34.43 -38.17 -27.56
C PHE A 171 35.41 -39.16 -26.94
N ARG A 172 34.98 -40.34 -26.50
CA ARG A 172 35.89 -41.35 -25.94
C ARG A 172 36.72 -42.10 -26.98
N LYS A 173 36.34 -42.06 -28.26
CA LYS A 173 37.07 -42.71 -29.35
C LYS A 173 38.28 -41.86 -29.77
N SER A 174 39.47 -42.19 -29.26
CA SER A 174 40.71 -41.50 -29.61
C SER A 174 41.28 -41.97 -30.95
N THR A 175 41.45 -41.07 -31.92
CA THR A 175 42.23 -41.32 -33.15
C THR A 175 43.71 -40.98 -32.90
N PRO A 176 44.70 -41.79 -33.33
CA PRO A 176 46.11 -41.63 -32.95
C PRO A 176 46.79 -40.31 -33.34
N GLN A 177 46.23 -39.58 -34.31
CA GLN A 177 46.92 -38.48 -35.00
C GLN A 177 46.80 -37.12 -34.30
N SER A 178 45.96 -36.98 -33.27
CA SER A 178 45.72 -35.68 -32.62
C SER A 178 45.41 -35.77 -31.12
N LYS A 179 46.37 -36.27 -30.34
CA LYS A 179 46.24 -36.40 -28.88
C LYS A 179 46.00 -35.06 -28.18
N ASN A 180 46.64 -33.98 -28.66
CA ASN A 180 46.52 -32.66 -28.05
C ASN A 180 45.16 -31.98 -28.31
N GLU A 181 44.56 -32.20 -29.49
CA GLU A 181 43.23 -31.66 -29.78
C GLU A 181 42.14 -32.44 -29.05
N HIS A 182 42.33 -33.76 -28.89
CA HIS A 182 41.43 -34.62 -28.12
C HIS A 182 41.42 -34.26 -26.62
N SER A 183 42.58 -33.97 -26.02
CA SER A 183 42.63 -33.51 -24.62
C SER A 183 41.97 -32.14 -24.42
N ASN A 184 42.11 -31.23 -25.39
CA ASN A 184 41.44 -29.92 -25.34
C ASN A 184 39.92 -30.06 -25.47
N LEU A 185 39.44 -30.97 -26.33
CA LEU A 185 38.03 -31.28 -26.46
C LEU A 185 37.45 -31.86 -25.16
N MET A 186 38.16 -32.77 -24.49
CA MET A 186 37.72 -33.36 -23.23
C MET A 186 37.66 -32.32 -22.10
N ASN A 187 38.67 -31.47 -21.99
CA ASN A 187 38.66 -30.35 -21.02
C ASN A 187 37.48 -29.39 -21.28
N ASN A 188 37.17 -29.07 -22.53
CA ASN A 188 36.03 -28.23 -22.88
C ASN A 188 34.70 -28.90 -22.56
N ALA A 189 34.58 -30.21 -22.78
CA ALA A 189 33.39 -30.97 -22.43
C ALA A 189 33.16 -30.95 -20.90
N ASP A 190 34.21 -31.19 -20.11
CA ASP A 190 34.14 -31.12 -18.64
C ASP A 190 33.71 -29.74 -18.14
N LEU A 191 34.21 -28.67 -18.77
CA LEU A 191 33.77 -27.29 -18.47
C LEU A 191 32.29 -27.07 -18.79
N VAL A 192 31.78 -27.62 -19.89
CA VAL A 192 30.36 -27.54 -20.25
C VAL A 192 29.49 -28.30 -19.24
N PHE A 193 29.89 -29.52 -18.86
CA PHE A 193 29.19 -30.29 -17.83
C PHE A 193 29.15 -29.57 -16.48
N TYR A 194 30.28 -28.99 -16.07
CA TYR A 194 30.36 -28.21 -14.84
C TYR A 194 29.40 -27.01 -14.87
N ASN A 195 29.42 -26.23 -15.96
CA ASN A 195 28.55 -25.06 -16.13
C ASN A 195 27.06 -25.43 -16.14
N ILE A 196 26.70 -26.55 -16.76
CA ILE A 196 25.32 -27.05 -16.77
C ILE A 196 24.89 -27.48 -15.38
N SER A 197 25.76 -28.18 -14.65
CA SER A 197 25.49 -28.58 -13.25
C SER A 197 25.27 -27.35 -12.36
N GLU A 198 26.09 -26.31 -12.50
CA GLU A 198 25.91 -25.06 -11.77
C GLU A 198 24.62 -24.33 -12.18
N ALA A 199 24.29 -24.28 -13.47
CA ALA A 199 23.04 -23.70 -13.96
C ALA A 199 21.81 -24.44 -13.41
N GLN A 200 21.85 -25.77 -13.36
CA GLN A 200 20.80 -26.58 -12.74
C GLN A 200 20.65 -26.29 -11.24
N LYS A 201 21.75 -26.17 -10.50
CA LYS A 201 21.72 -25.82 -9.06
C LYS A 201 21.10 -24.44 -8.83
N ALA A 202 21.53 -23.44 -9.60
CA ALA A 202 20.97 -22.10 -9.53
C ALA A 202 19.47 -22.08 -9.85
N MET A 203 19.04 -22.82 -10.88
CA MET A 203 17.63 -22.91 -11.28
C MET A 203 16.77 -23.63 -10.21
N LYS A 204 17.29 -24.69 -9.58
CA LYS A 204 16.65 -25.35 -8.43
C LYS A 204 16.53 -24.43 -7.23
N GLN A 205 17.53 -23.61 -6.95
CA GLN A 205 17.46 -22.61 -5.88
C GLN A 205 16.37 -21.58 -6.15
N ILE A 206 16.26 -21.07 -7.38
CA ILE A 206 15.20 -20.14 -7.78
C ILE A 206 13.82 -20.80 -7.66
N GLN A 207 13.69 -22.04 -8.16
CA GLN A 207 12.44 -22.79 -8.06
C GLN A 207 12.05 -23.02 -6.60
N PHE A 208 12.98 -23.41 -5.73
CA PHE A 208 12.74 -23.63 -4.30
C PHE A 208 12.37 -22.33 -3.56
N ALA A 209 13.02 -21.23 -3.89
CA ALA A 209 12.73 -19.92 -3.29
C ALA A 209 11.32 -19.42 -3.64
N ILE A 210 10.82 -19.75 -4.84
CA ILE A 210 9.49 -19.33 -5.30
C ILE A 210 8.40 -20.35 -4.96
N HIS A 211 8.75 -21.64 -4.93
CA HIS A 211 7.87 -22.78 -4.71
C HIS A 211 8.17 -23.44 -3.35
N HIS A 212 8.12 -22.68 -2.27
CA HIS A 212 8.11 -23.29 -0.94
C HIS A 212 6.78 -24.03 -0.79
N HIS A 213 6.84 -25.37 -0.79
CA HIS A 213 5.67 -26.25 -0.95
C HIS A 213 4.61 -26.11 0.17
N GLU A 214 4.98 -25.48 1.29
CA GLU A 214 4.10 -25.18 2.42
C GLU A 214 3.54 -23.75 2.39
N ASN A 215 4.18 -22.82 1.67
CA ASN A 215 3.78 -21.41 1.58
C ASN A 215 4.06 -20.87 0.17
N PRO A 216 3.21 -21.17 -0.84
CA PRO A 216 3.29 -20.44 -2.10
C PRO A 216 3.18 -18.95 -1.78
N ILE A 217 4.05 -18.14 -2.38
CA ILE A 217 4.02 -16.68 -2.20
C ILE A 217 2.78 -16.14 -2.95
N ASP A 218 1.59 -16.39 -2.39
CA ASP A 218 0.32 -15.97 -2.95
C ASP A 218 -0.06 -14.62 -2.35
N PHE A 219 0.33 -13.56 -3.05
CA PHE A 219 -0.02 -12.20 -2.67
C PHE A 219 -1.54 -11.91 -2.76
N LYS A 220 -2.36 -12.86 -3.23
CA LYS A 220 -3.83 -12.74 -3.17
C LYS A 220 -4.31 -12.52 -1.73
N TYR A 221 -3.69 -13.15 -0.74
CA TYR A 221 -4.09 -12.96 0.65
C TYR A 221 -3.74 -11.57 1.17
N ALA A 222 -2.57 -11.04 0.79
CA ALA A 222 -2.10 -9.71 1.18
C ALA A 222 -3.04 -8.59 0.70
N THR A 223 -3.70 -8.77 -0.45
CA THR A 223 -4.64 -7.78 -1.01
C THR A 223 -6.11 -8.06 -0.70
N ARG A 224 -6.45 -9.26 -0.22
CA ARG A 224 -7.83 -9.62 0.12
C ARG A 224 -8.38 -8.77 1.27
N TRP A 225 -7.61 -8.63 2.34
CA TRP A 225 -8.03 -7.84 3.52
C TRP A 225 -8.27 -6.36 3.19
N PRO A 226 -7.33 -5.64 2.52
CA PRO A 226 -7.56 -4.27 2.09
C PRO A 226 -8.79 -4.11 1.20
N ARG A 227 -9.03 -5.03 0.26
CA ARG A 227 -10.18 -4.96 -0.65
C ARG A 227 -11.51 -5.04 0.10
N ILE A 228 -11.65 -6.01 1.01
CA ILE A 228 -12.90 -6.19 1.77
C ILE A 228 -13.17 -4.96 2.64
N LEU A 229 -12.14 -4.45 3.31
CA LEU A 229 -12.24 -3.22 4.09
C LEU A 229 -12.64 -2.04 3.21
N GLU A 230 -12.07 -1.90 2.02
CA GLU A 230 -12.35 -0.78 1.12
C GLU A 230 -13.80 -0.78 0.61
N VAL A 231 -14.37 -1.96 0.32
CA VAL A 231 -15.77 -2.10 -0.11
C VAL A 231 -16.74 -1.56 0.94
N TYR A 232 -16.45 -1.73 2.23
CA TYR A 232 -17.30 -1.22 3.31
C TYR A 232 -16.94 0.21 3.72
N ARG A 233 -15.64 0.50 3.85
CA ARG A 233 -15.11 1.79 4.32
C ARG A 233 -15.50 2.92 3.37
N TRP A 234 -15.31 2.75 2.05
CA TRP A 234 -15.53 3.80 1.07
C TRP A 234 -16.97 4.37 1.07
N PRO A 235 -18.04 3.54 0.95
CA PRO A 235 -19.40 4.06 0.97
C PRO A 235 -19.77 4.61 2.35
N ALA A 236 -19.29 4.00 3.43
CA ALA A 236 -19.56 4.47 4.79
C ALA A 236 -18.95 5.86 5.03
N THR A 237 -17.70 6.09 4.63
CA THR A 237 -17.06 7.40 4.79
C THR A 237 -17.69 8.45 3.87
N MET A 238 -18.05 8.10 2.63
CA MET A 238 -18.77 9.01 1.73
C MET A 238 -20.14 9.41 2.26
N ALA A 239 -20.91 8.45 2.80
CA ALA A 239 -22.23 8.72 3.39
C ALA A 239 -22.12 9.63 4.63
N LEU A 240 -21.20 9.30 5.55
CA LEU A 240 -20.96 10.10 6.74
C LEU A 240 -20.52 11.54 6.38
N GLN A 241 -19.68 11.68 5.37
CA GLN A 241 -19.17 12.97 4.95
C GLN A 241 -20.23 13.81 4.20
N GLY A 242 -21.11 13.16 3.44
CA GLY A 242 -22.30 13.77 2.88
C GLY A 242 -23.25 14.31 3.95
N LEU A 243 -23.48 13.53 5.03
CA LEU A 243 -24.26 13.96 6.19
C LEU A 243 -23.65 15.22 6.84
N PHE A 244 -22.33 15.26 7.05
CA PHE A 244 -21.66 16.44 7.60
C PHE A 244 -21.72 17.66 6.69
N THR A 245 -21.70 17.45 5.37
CA THR A 245 -21.86 18.55 4.41
C THR A 245 -23.27 19.15 4.51
N LEU A 246 -24.30 18.31 4.63
CA LEU A 246 -25.67 18.76 4.88
C LEU A 246 -25.78 19.55 6.19
N PHE A 247 -25.12 19.10 7.26
CA PHE A 247 -25.07 19.85 8.52
C PHE A 247 -24.37 21.21 8.38
N CYS A 248 -23.24 21.28 7.69
CA CYS A 248 -22.54 22.55 7.50
C CYS A 248 -23.32 23.52 6.60
N LEU A 249 -24.14 23.03 5.65
CA LEU A 249 -25.12 23.86 4.92
C LEU A 249 -26.24 24.38 5.82
N LEU A 250 -26.80 23.55 6.71
CA LEU A 250 -27.82 23.98 7.67
C LEU A 250 -27.30 25.05 8.64
N LEU A 251 -26.03 24.96 9.07
CA LEU A 251 -25.39 25.99 9.89
C LEU A 251 -25.17 27.30 9.15
N PHE A 252 -24.88 27.25 7.84
CA PHE A 252 -24.68 28.45 7.03
C PHE A 252 -25.99 29.20 6.75
N VAL A 253 -27.08 28.47 6.50
CA VAL A 253 -28.41 29.05 6.23
C VAL A 253 -29.15 29.47 7.50
N GLY A 254 -28.83 28.85 8.64
CA GLY A 254 -29.63 28.83 9.87
C GLY A 254 -29.53 30.03 10.80
#